data_AF-A0A6H9T6J8-F1
#
_entry.id   AF-A0A6H9T6J8-F1
#
_cell.length_a   1.000
_cell.length_b   1.000
_cell.length_c   1.000
_cell.angle_alpha   90.00
_cell.angle_beta   90.00
_cell.angle_gamma   90.00
#
_symmetry.space_group_name_H-M   'P 1'
#
loop_
_entity.id
_entity.type
_entity.pdbx_description
1 polymer ?
#
loop_
_entity_poly.entity_id
_entity_poly.type
_entity_poly.pdbx_seq_one_letter_code
_entity_poly.pdbx_strand_id
1 'polypeptide(L)'
;MNKAFAFFQRVIGLIRKQLERIAGSSQGDHSVEDLTNEAWLIVDELHVEPDANPDPEDESVRELIVTRLQREFGRFVNRQERFATRIDRDDVDDDGDFMPNAIAARLSAPEKYEPLASIEMREEAAAAARIIGDRFSEAVAYLRTFERFDGDKIGVARHLAIGPRALDRRVARASHVEWTQPSMFDGVEQIPVDFMPQPGRWKVRPGTQRYRGACAIAWPVQLQLFMRSCKLFFCRKPCGR
;
A
#
# COMPACT_ATOMS: atom_id res chain seq x y z
N MET A 1 56.89 -39.68 -17.43
CA MET A 1 56.00 -38.51 -17.64
C MET A 1 54.83 -38.98 -18.48
N ASN A 2 53.61 -38.89 -17.96
CA ASN A 2 52.40 -39.36 -18.64
C ASN A 2 52.21 -38.60 -19.96
N LYS A 3 52.14 -39.32 -21.10
CA LYS A 3 51.95 -38.73 -22.43
C LYS A 3 50.71 -37.82 -22.49
N ALA A 4 49.67 -38.17 -21.75
CA ALA A 4 48.45 -37.36 -21.60
C ALA A 4 48.72 -35.95 -21.04
N PHE A 5 49.62 -35.81 -20.06
CA PHE A 5 49.95 -34.51 -19.49
C PHE A 5 50.72 -33.63 -20.49
N ALA A 6 51.61 -34.22 -21.29
CA ALA A 6 52.34 -33.50 -22.32
C ALA A 6 51.43 -33.05 -23.48
N PHE A 7 50.46 -33.88 -23.86
CA PHE A 7 49.41 -33.54 -24.83
C PHE A 7 48.61 -32.33 -24.35
N PHE A 8 48.09 -32.40 -23.12
CA PHE A 8 47.29 -31.32 -22.54
C PHE A 8 48.05 -29.99 -22.45
N GLN A 9 49.29 -30.00 -21.96
CA GLN A 9 50.11 -28.77 -21.88
C GLN A 9 50.26 -28.10 -23.25
N ARG A 10 50.36 -28.91 -24.32
CA ARG A 10 50.46 -28.40 -25.69
C ARG A 10 49.13 -27.83 -26.18
N VAL A 11 48.02 -28.53 -25.93
CA VAL A 11 46.66 -28.05 -26.25
C VAL A 11 46.36 -26.73 -25.53
N ILE A 12 46.57 -26.65 -24.22
CA ILE A 12 46.35 -25.43 -23.42
C ILE A 12 47.20 -24.27 -23.92
N GLY A 13 48.47 -24.52 -24.24
CA GLY A 13 49.34 -23.50 -24.83
C GLY A 13 48.77 -22.91 -26.13
N LEU A 14 48.15 -23.75 -26.97
CA LEU A 14 47.53 -23.34 -28.23
C LEU A 14 46.20 -22.60 -28.03
N ILE A 15 45.38 -23.00 -27.05
CA ILE A 15 44.06 -22.40 -26.81
C ILE A 15 44.04 -21.29 -25.75
N ARG A 16 45.18 -20.94 -25.16
CA ARG A 16 45.29 -19.97 -24.05
C ARG A 16 44.60 -18.64 -24.32
N LYS A 17 44.78 -18.07 -25.53
CA LYS A 17 44.13 -16.81 -25.92
C LYS A 17 42.61 -16.92 -25.96
N GLN A 18 42.07 -18.09 -26.30
CA GLN A 18 40.64 -18.35 -26.30
C GLN A 18 40.12 -18.49 -24.87
N LEU A 19 40.87 -19.15 -23.98
CA LEU A 19 40.55 -19.21 -22.54
C LEU A 19 40.53 -17.82 -21.90
N GLU A 20 41.54 -16.98 -22.16
CA GLU A 20 41.58 -15.58 -21.72
C GLU A 20 40.36 -14.80 -22.22
N ARG A 21 39.92 -15.04 -23.46
CA ARG A 21 38.71 -14.42 -24.03
C ARG A 21 37.43 -14.90 -23.34
N ILE A 22 37.33 -16.19 -23.03
CA ILE A 22 36.18 -16.75 -22.30
C ILE A 22 36.13 -16.18 -20.88
N ALA A 23 37.25 -16.21 -20.15
CA ALA A 23 37.38 -15.62 -18.82
C ALA A 23 37.01 -14.13 -18.81
N GLY A 24 37.54 -13.34 -19.76
CA GLY A 24 37.17 -11.93 -19.92
C GLY A 24 35.69 -11.73 -20.23
N SER A 25 35.07 -12.62 -20.99
CA SER A 25 33.63 -12.57 -21.30
C SER A 25 32.75 -12.93 -20.10
N SER A 26 33.27 -13.71 -19.14
CA SER A 26 32.60 -14.11 -17.90
C SER A 26 32.61 -13.01 -16.82
N GLN A 27 33.13 -11.81 -17.14
CA GLN A 27 33.15 -10.64 -16.24
C GLN A 27 33.75 -10.88 -14.83
N GLY A 28 34.61 -11.90 -14.70
CA GLY A 28 35.28 -12.26 -13.44
C GLY A 28 34.68 -13.46 -12.70
N ASP A 29 33.71 -14.19 -13.28
CA ASP A 29 33.12 -15.37 -12.66
C ASP A 29 34.05 -16.60 -12.74
N HIS A 30 34.86 -16.70 -13.78
CA HIS A 30 35.83 -17.78 -13.96
C HIS A 30 37.22 -17.23 -14.29
N SER A 31 38.24 -17.73 -13.59
CA SER A 31 39.63 -17.41 -13.90
C SER A 31 40.15 -18.29 -15.05
N VAL A 32 41.26 -17.88 -15.66
CA VAL A 32 41.93 -18.70 -16.69
C VAL A 32 42.41 -20.02 -16.11
N GLU A 33 42.79 -20.05 -14.83
CA GLU A 33 43.17 -21.27 -14.13
C GLU A 33 42.00 -22.23 -13.96
N ASP A 34 40.82 -21.72 -13.60
CA ASP A 34 39.59 -22.52 -13.49
C ASP A 34 39.24 -23.16 -14.84
N LEU A 35 39.26 -22.36 -15.92
CA LEU A 35 39.00 -22.86 -17.27
C LEU A 35 40.04 -23.89 -17.73
N THR A 36 41.28 -23.78 -17.25
CA THR A 36 42.34 -24.75 -17.54
C THR A 36 42.07 -26.09 -16.84
N ASN A 37 41.63 -26.06 -15.58
CA ASN A 37 41.25 -27.27 -14.85
C ASN A 37 40.03 -27.96 -15.49
N GLU A 38 39.03 -27.19 -15.93
CA GLU A 38 37.85 -27.73 -16.61
C GLU A 38 38.18 -28.29 -18.00
N ALA A 39 39.09 -27.63 -18.74
CA ALA A 39 39.61 -28.18 -19.99
C ALA A 39 40.28 -29.55 -19.79
N TRP A 40 40.95 -29.77 -18.66
CA TRP A 40 41.53 -31.08 -18.34
C TRP A 40 40.45 -32.16 -18.19
N LEU A 41 39.37 -31.85 -17.47
CA LEU A 41 38.24 -32.76 -17.29
C LEU A 41 37.55 -33.10 -18.62
N ILE A 42 37.41 -32.12 -19.52
CA ILE A 42 36.84 -32.33 -20.86
C ILE A 42 37.73 -33.24 -21.71
N VAL A 43 39.06 -33.05 -21.66
CA VAL A 43 40.01 -33.90 -22.38
C VAL A 43 39.97 -35.34 -21.87
N ASP A 44 39.82 -35.53 -20.55
CA ASP A 44 39.66 -36.83 -19.92
C ASP A 44 38.31 -37.49 -20.31
N GLU A 45 37.22 -36.73 -20.28
CA GLU A 45 35.86 -37.21 -20.60
C GLU A 45 35.69 -37.58 -22.08
N LEU A 46 36.34 -36.85 -22.99
CA LEU A 46 36.32 -37.14 -24.42
C LEU A 46 36.91 -38.51 -24.77
N HIS A 47 37.43 -39.27 -23.78
CA HIS A 47 38.08 -40.56 -23.97
C HIS A 47 39.02 -40.47 -25.16
N VAL A 48 39.80 -39.39 -25.20
CA VAL A 48 40.98 -39.30 -26.03
C VAL A 48 41.91 -40.38 -25.49
N GLU A 49 41.68 -41.62 -25.94
CA GLU A 49 42.50 -42.76 -25.58
C GLU A 49 43.93 -42.34 -25.91
N PRO A 50 44.84 -42.29 -24.92
CA PRO A 50 46.22 -41.89 -25.17
C PRO A 50 46.90 -42.78 -26.21
N ASP A 51 46.34 -43.98 -26.44
CA ASP A 51 46.77 -44.97 -27.43
C ASP A 51 46.20 -44.73 -28.83
N ALA A 52 45.17 -43.89 -29.00
CA ALA A 52 44.64 -43.46 -30.31
C ALA A 52 45.47 -42.33 -30.95
N ASN A 53 46.45 -41.78 -30.21
CA ASN A 53 47.43 -40.79 -30.65
C ASN A 53 46.83 -39.59 -31.44
N PRO A 54 45.78 -38.93 -30.95
CA PRO A 54 45.26 -37.73 -31.60
C PRO A 54 46.30 -36.61 -31.57
N ASP A 55 46.38 -35.87 -32.67
CA ASP A 55 47.33 -34.78 -32.83
C ASP A 55 46.87 -33.57 -31.99
N PRO A 56 47.69 -33.06 -31.05
CA PRO A 56 47.37 -31.83 -30.31
C PRO A 56 47.26 -30.59 -31.22
N GLU A 57 47.77 -30.66 -32.45
CA GLU A 57 47.64 -29.61 -33.46
C GLU A 57 46.35 -29.72 -34.29
N ASP A 58 45.56 -30.79 -34.12
CA ASP A 58 44.25 -30.93 -34.76
C ASP A 58 43.32 -29.80 -34.30
N GLU A 59 42.89 -28.98 -35.27
CA GLU A 59 42.00 -27.86 -35.02
C GLU A 59 40.62 -28.34 -34.56
N SER A 60 40.15 -29.49 -35.03
CA SER A 60 38.81 -29.99 -34.70
C SER A 60 38.66 -30.34 -33.22
N VAL A 61 39.71 -30.93 -32.63
CA VAL A 61 39.76 -31.27 -31.20
C VAL A 61 39.81 -29.99 -30.36
N ARG A 62 40.63 -29.02 -30.76
CA ARG A 62 40.76 -27.73 -30.06
C ARG A 62 39.47 -26.92 -30.10
N GLU A 63 38.84 -26.83 -31.28
CA GLU A 63 37.55 -26.16 -31.43
C GLU A 63 36.48 -26.84 -30.57
N LEU A 64 36.43 -28.18 -30.52
CA LEU A 64 35.43 -28.89 -29.73
C LEU A 64 35.56 -28.59 -28.22
N ILE A 65 36.78 -28.56 -27.69
CA ILE A 65 37.06 -28.20 -26.29
C ILE A 65 36.63 -26.75 -26.03
N VAL A 66 37.05 -25.81 -26.88
CA VAL A 66 36.72 -24.38 -26.73
C VAL A 66 35.21 -24.15 -26.82
N THR A 67 34.52 -24.81 -27.75
CA THR A 67 33.08 -24.66 -27.93
C THR A 67 32.30 -25.16 -26.72
N ARG A 68 32.76 -26.26 -26.11
CA ARG A 68 32.17 -26.80 -24.89
C ARG A 68 32.40 -25.87 -23.69
N LEU A 69 33.64 -25.42 -23.49
CA LEU A 69 33.96 -24.43 -22.45
C LEU A 69 33.15 -23.14 -22.62
N GLN A 70 32.96 -22.68 -23.86
CA GLN A 70 32.16 -21.48 -24.11
C GLN A 70 30.66 -21.70 -23.86
N ARG A 71 30.16 -22.93 -24.03
CA ARG A 71 28.78 -23.29 -23.72
C ARG A 71 28.51 -23.46 -22.22
N GLU A 72 29.52 -23.86 -21.46
CA GLU A 72 29.42 -24.12 -20.01
C GLU A 72 29.87 -22.93 -19.15
N PHE A 73 30.80 -22.11 -19.62
CA PHE A 73 31.39 -20.98 -18.85
C PHE A 73 31.31 -19.63 -19.57
N GLY A 74 30.70 -19.57 -20.75
CA GLY A 74 30.51 -18.31 -21.47
C GLY A 74 29.49 -17.38 -20.81
N ARG A 75 29.52 -16.10 -21.19
CA ARG A 75 28.61 -15.03 -20.70
C ARG A 75 27.10 -15.35 -20.74
N PHE A 76 26.68 -16.37 -21.48
CA PHE A 76 25.27 -16.67 -21.77
C PHE A 76 24.79 -18.03 -21.25
N VAL A 77 25.55 -18.70 -20.38
CA VAL A 77 25.22 -20.04 -19.88
C VAL A 77 23.90 -20.02 -19.10
N ASN A 78 23.76 -19.08 -18.15
CA ASN A 78 22.53 -18.87 -17.41
C ASN A 78 21.72 -17.73 -18.02
N ARG A 79 20.71 -18.09 -18.83
CA ARG A 79 19.76 -17.13 -19.41
C ARG A 79 19.05 -16.28 -18.35
N GLN A 80 18.87 -16.83 -17.14
CA GLN A 80 18.27 -16.12 -16.00
C GLN A 80 19.21 -15.07 -15.39
N GLU A 81 20.52 -15.35 -15.37
CA GLU A 81 21.54 -14.44 -14.83
C GLU A 81 21.99 -13.39 -15.84
N ARG A 82 21.61 -13.53 -17.12
CA ARG A 82 21.90 -12.56 -18.19
C ARG A 82 21.52 -11.12 -17.85
N PHE A 83 20.48 -10.94 -17.05
CA PHE A 83 19.98 -9.64 -16.60
C PHE A 83 20.21 -9.39 -15.10
N ALA A 84 20.85 -10.33 -14.41
CA ALA A 84 21.22 -10.15 -13.02
C ALA A 84 22.43 -9.23 -12.93
N THR A 85 22.39 -8.31 -11.95
CA THR A 85 23.53 -7.45 -11.63
C THR A 85 24.07 -7.82 -10.26
N ARG A 86 25.40 -7.95 -10.14
CA ARG A 86 26.05 -8.22 -8.84
C ARG A 86 25.92 -6.98 -7.96
N ILE A 87 25.33 -7.17 -6.78
CA ILE A 87 25.12 -6.10 -5.79
C ILE A 87 26.44 -5.81 -5.02
N ASP A 88 27.30 -6.82 -4.88
CA ASP A 88 28.58 -6.71 -4.15
C ASP A 88 29.75 -6.28 -5.06
N ARG A 89 29.48 -5.90 -6.31
CA ARG A 89 30.52 -5.36 -7.19
C ARG A 89 30.68 -3.88 -6.87
N ASP A 90 31.81 -3.56 -6.25
CA ASP A 90 32.26 -2.18 -6.17
C ASP A 90 32.96 -1.84 -7.49
N ASP A 91 32.39 -0.90 -8.25
CA ASP A 91 33.07 -0.35 -9.40
C ASP A 91 34.18 0.57 -8.89
N VAL A 92 35.38 0.46 -9.44
CA VAL A 92 36.53 1.29 -9.07
C VAL A 92 36.70 2.34 -10.14
N ASP A 93 36.85 3.61 -9.74
CA ASP A 93 37.14 4.69 -10.69
C ASP A 93 38.61 4.66 -11.18
N ASP A 94 38.94 5.52 -12.14
CA ASP A 94 40.29 5.59 -12.71
C ASP A 94 41.36 6.01 -11.67
N ASP A 95 40.93 6.53 -10.51
CA ASP A 95 41.78 6.94 -9.39
C ASP A 95 41.95 5.84 -8.33
N GLY A 96 41.24 4.71 -8.47
CA GLY A 96 41.31 3.57 -7.55
C GLY A 96 40.32 3.63 -6.39
N ASP A 97 39.42 4.61 -6.37
CA ASP A 97 38.40 4.77 -5.33
C ASP A 97 37.15 3.93 -5.66
N PHE A 98 36.55 3.35 -4.62
CA PHE A 98 35.32 2.57 -4.74
C PHE A 98 34.12 3.49 -5.00
N MET A 99 33.49 3.34 -6.16
CA MET A 99 32.24 4.01 -6.48
C MET A 99 31.07 3.34 -5.73
N PRO A 100 30.18 4.13 -5.11
CA PRO A 100 29.00 3.59 -4.43
C PRO A 100 28.08 2.88 -5.43
N ASN A 101 27.80 1.60 -5.18
CA ASN A 101 26.91 0.82 -6.04
C ASN A 101 25.48 1.38 -6.02
N ALA A 102 25.07 2.00 -7.12
CA ALA A 102 23.76 2.66 -7.27
C ALA A 102 22.57 1.70 -7.09
N ILE A 103 22.76 0.40 -7.32
CA ILE A 103 21.74 -0.63 -7.10
C ILE A 103 21.64 -0.95 -5.62
N ALA A 104 22.77 -1.14 -4.94
CA ALA A 104 22.80 -1.37 -3.49
C ALA A 104 22.12 -0.21 -2.73
N ALA A 105 22.39 1.04 -3.13
CA ALA A 105 21.75 2.21 -2.54
C ALA A 105 20.22 2.22 -2.71
N ARG A 106 19.70 1.67 -3.82
CA ARG A 106 18.25 1.55 -4.08
C ARG A 106 17.59 0.39 -3.36
N LEU A 107 18.36 -0.62 -2.95
CA LEU A 107 17.88 -1.74 -2.16
C LEU A 107 17.82 -1.43 -0.66
N SER A 108 18.30 -0.26 -0.24
CA SER A 108 18.19 0.19 1.14
C SER A 108 16.72 0.28 1.55
N ALA A 109 16.39 -0.27 2.71
CA ALA A 109 15.02 -0.30 3.19
C ALA A 109 14.49 1.13 3.38
N PRO A 110 13.22 1.40 3.05
CA PRO A 110 12.61 2.69 3.35
C PRO A 110 12.73 3.05 4.84
N GLU A 111 12.97 4.32 5.14
CA GLU A 111 13.22 4.85 6.50
C GLU A 111 12.13 4.47 7.51
N LYS A 112 10.88 4.26 7.08
CA LYS A 112 9.79 3.75 7.93
C LYS A 112 10.03 2.36 8.55
N TYR A 113 10.99 1.60 8.02
CA TYR A 113 11.40 0.29 8.56
C TYR A 113 12.59 0.41 9.52
N GLU A 114 13.17 1.61 9.69
CA GLU A 114 14.13 1.86 10.75
C GLU A 114 13.47 1.59 12.11
N PRO A 115 14.11 0.82 13.01
CA PRO A 115 13.53 0.47 14.29
C PRO A 115 13.07 1.70 15.07
N LEU A 116 13.89 2.75 15.10
CA LEU A 116 13.58 4.00 15.80
C LEU A 116 12.37 4.71 15.20
N ALA A 117 12.36 4.94 13.88
CA ALA A 117 11.24 5.59 13.19
C ALA A 117 9.94 4.79 13.36
N SER A 118 10.01 3.46 13.34
CA SER A 118 8.84 2.61 13.54
C SER A 118 8.28 2.67 14.97
N ILE A 119 9.13 2.94 15.96
CA ILE A 119 8.73 3.10 17.37
C ILE A 119 8.12 4.49 17.56
N GLU A 120 8.77 5.54 17.06
CA GLU A 120 8.28 6.92 17.11
C GLU A 120 6.88 7.05 16.47
N MET A 121 6.68 6.50 15.28
CA MET A 121 5.37 6.49 14.62
C MET A 121 4.28 5.78 15.46
N ARG A 122 4.63 4.70 16.16
CA ARG A 122 3.70 3.99 17.05
C ARG A 122 3.38 4.80 18.30
N GLU A 123 4.37 5.48 18.86
CA GLU A 123 4.20 6.34 20.03
C GLU A 123 3.35 7.57 19.70
N GLU A 124 3.57 8.21 18.56
CA GLU A 124 2.75 9.32 18.06
C GLU A 124 1.30 8.90 17.83
N ALA A 125 1.08 7.74 17.19
CA ALA A 125 -0.26 7.19 16.99
C ALA A 125 -0.94 6.88 18.33
N ALA A 126 -0.21 6.35 19.30
CA ALA A 126 -0.72 6.09 20.65
C ALA A 126 -1.03 7.40 21.40
N ALA A 127 -0.21 8.44 21.25
CA ALA A 127 -0.43 9.75 21.84
C ALA A 127 -1.68 10.41 21.24
N ALA A 128 -1.84 10.38 19.92
CA ALA A 128 -3.04 10.85 19.23
C ALA A 128 -4.29 10.08 19.70
N ALA A 129 -4.20 8.76 19.82
CA ALA A 129 -5.30 7.92 20.31
C ALA A 129 -5.69 8.21 21.77
N ARG A 130 -4.74 8.61 22.63
CA ARG A 130 -5.01 9.08 24.00
C ARG A 130 -5.73 10.42 23.99
N ILE A 131 -5.27 11.39 23.21
CA ILE A 131 -5.93 12.71 23.06
C ILE A 131 -7.38 12.56 22.56
N ILE A 132 -7.61 11.63 21.64
CA ILE A 132 -8.94 11.28 21.13
C ILE A 132 -9.74 10.53 22.21
N GLY A 133 -9.10 9.65 22.98
CA GLY A 133 -9.72 8.86 24.05
C GLY A 133 -10.18 9.67 25.26
N ASP A 134 -9.54 10.80 25.53
CA ASP A 134 -9.93 11.73 26.59
C ASP A 134 -11.21 12.52 26.20
N ARG A 135 -11.63 12.47 24.92
CA ARG A 135 -12.89 13.05 24.44
C ARG A 135 -13.99 11.98 24.43
N PHE A 136 -14.85 11.99 25.44
CA PHE A 136 -16.06 11.16 25.47
C PHE A 136 -17.13 11.71 24.50
N SER A 137 -16.97 11.51 23.19
CA SER A 137 -17.95 11.89 22.17
C SER A 137 -18.52 10.65 21.43
N GLU A 138 -19.80 10.72 21.06
CA GLU A 138 -20.45 9.67 20.27
C GLU A 138 -19.76 9.49 18.90
N ALA A 139 -19.21 10.57 18.34
CA ALA A 139 -18.48 10.55 17.07
C ALA A 139 -17.16 9.75 17.18
N VAL A 140 -16.41 9.95 18.28
CA VAL A 140 -15.19 9.18 18.57
C VAL A 140 -15.50 7.68 18.74
N ALA A 141 -16.65 7.33 19.34
CA ALA A 141 -17.08 5.94 19.46
C ALA A 141 -17.34 5.29 18.08
N TYR A 142 -17.98 5.99 17.16
CA TYR A 142 -18.15 5.50 15.78
C TYR A 142 -16.81 5.36 15.05
N LEU A 143 -15.89 6.32 15.20
CA LEU A 143 -14.56 6.27 14.58
C LEU A 143 -13.78 5.01 14.99
N ARG A 144 -13.68 4.74 16.31
CA ARG A 144 -13.05 3.51 16.83
C ARG A 144 -13.75 2.23 16.37
N THR A 145 -15.07 2.29 16.22
CA THR A 145 -15.84 1.16 15.70
C THR A 145 -15.50 0.91 14.23
N PHE A 146 -15.30 1.95 13.42
CA PHE A 146 -14.85 1.77 12.03
C PHE A 146 -13.41 1.25 11.95
N GLU A 147 -12.50 1.71 12.80
CA GLU A 147 -11.11 1.21 12.86
C GLU A 147 -11.07 -0.29 13.16
N ARG A 148 -11.88 -0.79 14.10
CA ARG A 148 -11.94 -2.21 14.45
C ARG A 148 -12.54 -3.11 13.36
N PHE A 149 -13.31 -2.54 12.44
CA PHE A 149 -13.95 -3.24 11.34
C PHE A 149 -13.26 -2.94 9.99
N ASP A 150 -12.03 -2.41 10.00
CA ASP A 150 -11.27 -2.05 8.80
C ASP A 150 -12.06 -1.14 7.81
N GLY A 151 -12.93 -0.29 8.34
CA GLY A 151 -13.80 0.59 7.56
C GLY A 151 -15.03 -0.09 6.92
N ASP A 152 -15.31 -1.36 7.22
CA ASP A 152 -16.50 -2.07 6.70
C ASP A 152 -17.80 -1.54 7.33
N LYS A 153 -18.42 -0.60 6.62
CA LYS A 153 -19.71 -0.01 7.02
C LYS A 153 -20.85 -1.03 7.10
N ILE A 154 -20.85 -2.05 6.25
CA ILE A 154 -21.92 -3.06 6.23
C ILE A 154 -21.76 -3.99 7.43
N GLY A 155 -20.52 -4.39 7.72
CA GLY A 155 -20.14 -5.14 8.92
C GLY A 155 -20.52 -4.41 10.21
N VAL A 156 -20.22 -3.11 10.30
CA VAL A 156 -20.60 -2.27 11.44
C VAL A 156 -22.12 -2.16 11.58
N ALA A 157 -22.85 -1.89 10.49
CA ALA A 157 -24.32 -1.80 10.52
C ALA A 157 -24.96 -3.12 10.99
N ARG A 158 -24.44 -4.25 10.49
CA ARG A 158 -24.88 -5.60 10.91
C ARG A 158 -24.57 -5.85 12.38
N HIS A 159 -23.38 -5.50 12.84
CA HIS A 159 -22.96 -5.66 14.23
C HIS A 159 -23.83 -4.85 15.20
N LEU A 160 -24.19 -3.62 14.82
CA LEU A 160 -25.07 -2.74 15.59
C LEU A 160 -26.58 -3.05 15.40
N ALA A 161 -26.92 -4.07 14.62
CA ALA A 161 -28.30 -4.45 14.27
C ALA A 161 -29.14 -3.27 13.72
N ILE A 162 -28.53 -2.44 12.88
CA ILE A 162 -29.17 -1.31 12.21
C ILE A 162 -29.00 -1.37 10.70
N GLY A 163 -29.91 -0.72 9.95
CA GLY A 163 -29.74 -0.57 8.51
C GLY A 163 -28.58 0.39 8.17
N PRO A 164 -27.89 0.23 7.02
CA PRO A 164 -26.80 1.12 6.60
C PRO A 164 -27.21 2.61 6.56
N ARG A 165 -28.41 2.89 6.03
CA ARG A 165 -28.97 4.26 6.02
C ARG A 165 -29.23 4.85 7.41
N ALA A 166 -29.40 4.00 8.43
CA ALA A 166 -29.56 4.43 9.81
C ALA A 166 -28.20 4.68 10.45
N LEU A 167 -27.19 3.87 10.14
CA LEU A 167 -25.80 4.11 10.52
C LEU A 167 -25.31 5.46 10.00
N ASP A 168 -25.46 5.73 8.69
CA ASP A 168 -25.04 7.00 8.09
C ASP A 168 -25.71 8.21 8.77
N ARG A 169 -27.01 8.11 9.07
CA ARG A 169 -27.75 9.17 9.78
C ARG A 169 -27.24 9.38 11.20
N ARG A 170 -26.88 8.32 11.92
CA ARG A 170 -26.36 8.42 13.29
C ARG A 170 -24.95 9.00 13.31
N VAL A 171 -24.08 8.55 12.40
CA VAL A 171 -22.72 9.09 12.25
C VAL A 171 -22.78 10.57 11.89
N ALA A 172 -23.57 10.95 10.87
CA ALA A 172 -23.72 12.35 10.48
C ALA A 172 -24.27 13.23 11.62
N ARG A 173 -25.22 12.71 12.40
CA ARG A 173 -25.74 13.41 13.58
C ARG A 173 -24.66 13.54 14.67
N ALA A 174 -23.93 12.47 14.97
CA ALA A 174 -22.88 12.49 15.98
C ALA A 174 -21.77 13.49 15.63
N SER A 175 -21.33 13.51 14.37
CA SER A 175 -20.38 14.52 13.86
C SER A 175 -20.94 15.93 13.94
N HIS A 176 -22.22 16.12 13.59
CA HIS A 176 -22.86 17.43 13.69
C HIS A 176 -22.98 17.91 15.14
N VAL A 177 -23.26 17.01 16.10
CA VAL A 177 -23.33 17.32 17.53
C VAL A 177 -21.94 17.61 18.12
N GLU A 178 -20.90 16.91 17.67
CA GLU A 178 -19.52 17.21 18.06
C GLU A 178 -19.09 18.59 17.57
N TRP A 179 -19.47 18.96 16.35
CA TRP A 179 -19.19 20.27 15.77
C TRP A 179 -20.07 21.39 16.35
N THR A 180 -21.31 21.04 16.71
CA THR A 180 -22.35 21.95 17.23
C THR A 180 -22.74 21.48 18.62
N GLN A 181 -21.79 21.47 19.56
CA GLN A 181 -22.10 21.04 20.92
C GLN A 181 -23.16 21.98 21.51
N PRO A 182 -24.31 21.48 22.00
CA PRO A 182 -25.38 22.31 22.56
C PRO A 182 -25.03 22.95 23.92
N SER A 183 -23.74 23.06 24.19
CA SER A 183 -23.16 23.55 25.43
C SER A 183 -22.71 24.99 25.26
N MET A 184 -22.17 25.55 26.34
CA MET A 184 -21.58 26.88 26.42
C MET A 184 -20.45 27.14 25.40
N PHE A 185 -19.99 26.09 24.70
CA PHE A 185 -18.80 26.05 23.84
C PHE A 185 -19.13 26.03 22.34
N ASP A 186 -20.32 26.50 21.93
CA ASP A 186 -20.77 26.58 20.54
C ASP A 186 -19.63 27.06 19.60
N GLY A 187 -19.08 26.16 18.78
CA GLY A 187 -18.04 26.46 17.78
C GLY A 187 -16.61 26.66 18.29
N VAL A 188 -16.30 26.29 19.54
CA VAL A 188 -14.97 26.46 20.15
C VAL A 188 -14.21 25.12 20.15
N GLU A 189 -13.13 25.04 19.38
CA GLU A 189 -12.29 23.82 19.25
C GLU A 189 -11.36 23.59 20.46
N GLN A 190 -11.01 24.66 21.19
CA GLN A 190 -10.16 24.65 22.38
C GLN A 190 -10.58 25.78 23.34
N ILE A 191 -10.81 25.46 24.62
CA ILE A 191 -11.24 26.45 25.63
C ILE A 191 -10.02 27.27 26.06
N PRO A 192 -9.97 28.59 25.78
CA PRO A 192 -8.87 29.44 26.23
C PRO A 192 -8.96 29.69 27.74
N VAL A 193 -7.83 30.07 28.37
CA VAL A 193 -7.72 30.23 29.83
C VAL A 193 -8.62 31.36 30.37
N ASP A 194 -8.97 32.32 29.53
CA ASP A 194 -9.84 33.47 29.81
C ASP A 194 -11.29 33.28 29.30
N PHE A 195 -11.70 32.04 29.04
CA PHE A 195 -13.01 31.75 28.48
C PHE A 195 -14.15 32.33 29.34
N MET A 196 -14.93 33.22 28.75
CA MET A 196 -16.17 33.77 29.32
C MET A 196 -17.33 33.50 28.37
N PRO A 197 -18.38 32.81 28.80
CA PRO A 197 -19.48 32.46 27.93
C PRO A 197 -20.34 33.66 27.55
N GLN A 198 -20.90 33.62 26.34
CA GLN A 198 -21.84 34.65 25.92
C GLN A 198 -23.13 34.59 26.78
N PRO A 199 -23.73 35.74 27.11
CA PRO A 199 -24.98 35.78 27.85
C PRO A 199 -26.09 35.09 27.03
N GLY A 200 -26.78 34.15 27.67
CA GLY A 200 -27.80 33.34 27.02
C GLY A 200 -28.94 34.18 26.43
N ARG A 201 -29.40 33.80 25.23
CA ARG A 201 -30.60 34.38 24.60
C ARG A 201 -31.78 33.43 24.79
N TRP A 202 -32.88 33.95 25.31
CA TRP A 202 -34.12 33.18 25.41
C TRP A 202 -34.64 32.90 24.00
N LYS A 203 -34.61 31.62 23.57
CA LYS A 203 -35.32 31.22 22.35
C LYS A 203 -36.81 31.40 22.60
N VAL A 204 -37.40 32.43 22.00
CA VAL A 204 -38.86 32.59 21.95
C VAL A 204 -39.41 31.34 21.29
N ARG A 205 -40.13 30.51 22.04
CA ARG A 205 -40.78 29.34 21.46
C ARG A 205 -41.70 29.85 20.35
N PRO A 206 -41.59 29.37 19.10
CA PRO A 206 -42.59 29.70 18.09
C PRO A 206 -43.94 29.29 18.69
N GLY A 207 -44.82 30.28 18.86
CA GLY A 207 -46.12 30.07 19.51
C GLY A 207 -46.79 28.87 18.86
N THR A 208 -47.21 27.90 19.67
CA THR A 208 -47.98 26.75 19.18
C THR A 208 -49.15 27.30 18.39
N GLN A 209 -49.15 27.07 17.08
CA GLN A 209 -50.21 27.53 16.17
C GLN A 209 -51.48 26.70 16.45
N ARG A 210 -52.16 26.99 17.56
CA ARG A 210 -53.33 26.27 18.08
C ARG A 210 -54.64 26.58 17.32
N TYR A 211 -54.57 26.90 16.03
CA TYR A 211 -55.76 27.15 15.21
C TYR A 211 -55.59 26.61 13.78
N ARG A 212 -55.55 25.29 13.65
CA ARG A 212 -55.99 24.58 12.43
C ARG A 212 -56.55 23.21 12.84
N GLY A 213 -57.81 23.19 13.28
CA GLY A 213 -58.45 21.95 13.72
C GLY A 213 -59.95 22.03 14.01
N ALA A 214 -60.69 22.97 13.42
CA ALA A 214 -62.14 23.10 13.64
C ALA A 214 -62.99 23.07 12.36
N CYS A 215 -62.48 22.53 11.24
CA CYS A 215 -63.27 22.38 10.00
C CYS A 215 -63.12 21.02 9.29
N ALA A 216 -62.71 19.94 9.96
CA ALA A 216 -62.55 18.63 9.31
C ALA A 216 -63.30 17.47 9.99
N ILE A 217 -64.34 17.75 10.77
CA ILE A 217 -65.26 16.72 11.25
C ILE A 217 -66.70 17.21 11.03
N ALA A 218 -67.13 17.13 9.78
CA ALA A 218 -68.54 17.22 9.42
C ALA A 218 -69.26 16.00 10.04
N TRP A 219 -70.08 16.22 11.06
CA TRP A 219 -70.96 15.20 11.62
C TRP A 219 -72.24 15.08 10.76
N PRO A 220 -72.70 13.87 10.37
CA PRO A 220 -73.82 13.71 9.43
C PRO A 220 -75.19 14.14 9.97
N VAL A 221 -75.31 14.53 11.24
CA VAL A 221 -76.61 14.80 11.89
C VAL A 221 -76.97 16.30 11.92
N GLN A 222 -76.01 17.20 11.71
CA GLN A 222 -76.27 18.66 11.71
C GLN A 222 -76.76 19.20 10.36
N LEU A 223 -76.72 18.40 9.28
CA LEU A 223 -77.27 18.75 7.96
C LEU A 223 -78.79 18.53 7.84
N GLN A 224 -79.46 17.93 8.84
CA GLN A 224 -80.92 17.78 8.84
C GLN A 224 -81.66 18.86 9.64
N LEU A 225 -80.97 19.69 10.42
CA LEU A 225 -81.59 20.80 11.17
C LEU A 225 -81.71 22.10 10.36
N PHE A 226 -80.92 22.26 9.30
CA PHE A 226 -80.94 23.47 8.46
C PHE A 226 -81.83 23.39 7.21
N MET A 227 -82.64 22.34 7.06
CA MET A 227 -83.59 22.17 5.95
C MET A 227 -85.08 22.26 6.38
N ARG A 228 -85.37 22.63 7.64
CA ARG A 228 -86.77 22.67 8.14
C ARG A 228 -87.22 23.93 8.88
N SER A 229 -86.40 24.98 8.92
CA SER A 229 -86.79 26.30 9.43
C SER A 229 -86.36 27.44 8.50
N CYS A 230 -86.45 27.20 7.19
CA CYS A 230 -86.71 28.28 6.23
C CYS A 230 -88.14 28.80 6.44
N LYS A 231 -88.31 29.72 7.39
CA LYS A 231 -89.34 30.77 7.48
C LYS A 231 -89.24 31.38 8.87
N LEU A 232 -89.15 32.72 8.94
CA LEU A 232 -88.98 33.56 10.14
C LEU A 232 -87.51 33.55 10.60
N PHE A 233 -86.61 34.43 10.16
CA PHE A 233 -86.65 35.88 10.29
C PHE A 233 -85.83 36.53 9.15
N PHE A 234 -86.52 37.03 8.13
CA PHE A 234 -86.03 38.18 7.37
C PHE A 234 -86.27 39.44 8.21
N CYS A 235 -85.39 40.43 8.05
CA CYS A 235 -85.43 41.82 8.55
C CYS A 235 -84.73 42.12 9.88
N ARG A 236 -83.51 42.70 9.83
CA ARG A 236 -83.34 44.17 9.85
C ARG A 236 -81.88 44.60 9.59
N LYS A 237 -81.79 45.84 9.09
CA LYS A 237 -80.75 46.55 8.32
C LYS A 237 -79.37 46.80 8.98
N PRO A 238 -78.37 47.18 8.16
CA PRO A 238 -77.08 47.75 8.57
C PRO A 238 -77.12 49.29 8.74
N CYS A 239 -76.06 49.83 9.40
CA CYS A 239 -75.51 51.21 9.45
C CYS A 239 -75.25 51.66 10.91
N GLY A 240 -74.00 51.82 11.34
CA GLY A 240 -73.23 53.09 11.37
C GLY A 240 -72.86 53.38 12.86
N ARG A 241 -71.71 53.93 13.26
CA ARG A 241 -70.67 54.78 12.66
C ARG A 241 -69.28 54.24 12.95
#